data_AF-A0A917RY08-F1
#
_entry.id   AF-A0A917RY08-F1
#
_cell.length_a   1.000
_cell.length_b   1.000
_cell.length_c   1.000
_cell.angle_alpha   90.00
_cell.angle_beta   90.00
_cell.angle_gamma   90.00
#
_symmetry.space_group_name_H-M   'P 1'
#
loop_
_entity.id
_entity.type
_entity.pdbx_description
1 polymer ?
#
loop_
_entity_poly.entity_id
_entity_poly.type
_entity_poly.pdbx_seq_one_letter_code
_entity_poly.pdbx_strand_id
1 'polypeptide(L)'
;MSDPAARKDRACNNVAQDVFFPSAQQPKAVARAQGICARCPVLAECAAWAAPLVARKDLEDCVIAAVHVPPRRKSFDEFEKTAAVLRGISRRISATRTHDFTKGAA
;
A
#
# COMPACT_ATOMS: atom_id res chain seq x y z
N MET A 1 -15.53 -6.22 -3.53
CA MET A 1 -14.15 -5.78 -3.89
C MET A 1 -13.26 -7.00 -3.81
N SER A 2 -12.65 -7.41 -4.92
CA SER A 2 -11.70 -8.52 -4.93
C SER A 2 -10.43 -8.14 -4.18
N ASP A 3 -9.79 -9.10 -3.52
CA ASP A 3 -8.51 -8.89 -2.84
C ASP A 3 -7.40 -8.59 -3.88
N PRO A 4 -6.84 -7.37 -3.91
CA PRO A 4 -5.77 -7.03 -4.84
C PRO A 4 -4.49 -7.84 -4.57
N ALA A 5 -4.31 -8.44 -3.39
CA ALA A 5 -3.21 -9.37 -3.13
C ALA A 5 -3.31 -10.67 -3.95
N ALA A 6 -4.50 -11.03 -4.46
CA ALA A 6 -4.68 -12.20 -5.34
C ALA A 6 -4.40 -11.89 -6.83
N ARG A 7 -4.29 -10.62 -7.22
CA ARG A 7 -4.03 -10.17 -8.60
C ARG A 7 -2.67 -10.65 -9.11
N LYS A 8 -2.59 -11.23 -10.31
CA LYS A 8 -1.33 -11.72 -10.89
C LYS A 8 -0.38 -10.61 -11.37
N ASP A 9 -0.89 -9.43 -11.65
CA ASP A 9 -0.13 -8.29 -12.16
C ASP A 9 0.42 -7.36 -11.05
N ARG A 10 0.26 -7.73 -9.77
CA ARG A 10 0.89 -7.00 -8.66
C ARG A 10 2.42 -7.02 -8.79
N ALA A 11 3.08 -5.89 -8.58
CA ALA A 11 4.55 -5.80 -8.66
C ALA A 11 5.26 -6.64 -7.59
N CYS A 12 4.58 -6.99 -6.51
CA CYS A 12 5.08 -7.93 -5.49
C CYS A 12 4.90 -9.41 -5.88
N ASN A 13 4.33 -9.72 -7.05
CA ASN A 13 4.23 -11.09 -7.54
C ASN A 13 5.64 -11.65 -7.78
N ASN A 14 5.93 -12.85 -7.27
CA ASN A 14 7.27 -13.47 -7.26
C ASN A 14 8.35 -12.77 -6.40
N VAL A 15 7.97 -11.81 -5.55
CA VAL A 15 8.87 -11.29 -4.50
C VAL A 15 8.64 -12.09 -3.23
N ALA A 16 9.72 -12.47 -2.54
CA ALA A 16 9.62 -13.16 -1.27
C ALA A 16 8.85 -12.29 -0.24
N GLN A 17 7.95 -12.93 0.51
CA GLN A 17 7.01 -12.23 1.39
C GLN A 17 7.72 -11.45 2.50
N ASP A 18 8.81 -12.01 3.03
CA ASP A 18 9.68 -11.42 4.07
C ASP A 18 10.18 -10.00 3.73
N VAL A 19 10.34 -9.69 2.44
CA VAL A 19 10.69 -8.34 1.96
C VAL A 19 9.71 -7.28 2.44
N PHE A 20 8.43 -7.63 2.59
CA PHE A 20 7.37 -6.71 3.02
C PHE A 20 7.16 -6.69 4.54
N PHE A 21 7.95 -7.43 5.30
CA PHE A 21 7.96 -7.40 6.77
C PHE A 21 9.36 -7.02 7.30
N PRO A 22 9.89 -5.84 6.91
CA PRO A 22 11.20 -5.41 7.37
C PRO A 22 11.16 -5.01 8.85
N SER A 23 12.23 -5.29 9.60
CA SER A 23 12.40 -4.70 10.93
C SER A 23 12.48 -3.16 10.82
N ALA A 24 11.83 -2.46 11.74
CA ALA A 24 11.91 -0.99 11.86
C ALA A 24 13.36 -0.46 12.01
N GLN A 25 14.30 -1.31 12.42
CA GLN A 25 15.74 -0.97 12.52
C GLN A 25 16.46 -1.00 11.16
N GLN A 26 15.77 -1.38 10.09
CA GLN A 26 16.34 -1.55 8.75
C GLN A 26 15.69 -0.56 7.76
N PRO A 27 16.00 0.74 7.82
CA PRO A 27 15.37 1.75 6.97
C PRO A 27 15.58 1.49 5.46
N LYS A 28 16.71 0.86 5.08
CA LYS A 28 16.97 0.43 3.70
C LYS A 28 16.01 -0.67 3.24
N ALA A 29 15.63 -1.58 4.12
CA ALA A 29 14.69 -2.66 3.79
C ALA A 29 13.26 -2.10 3.62
N VAL A 30 12.85 -1.18 4.49
CA VAL A 30 11.59 -0.44 4.35
C VAL A 30 11.54 0.30 3.01
N ALA A 31 12.56 1.09 2.69
CA ALA A 31 12.62 1.84 1.44
C ALA A 31 12.58 0.92 0.20
N ARG A 32 13.25 -0.24 0.27
CA ARG A 32 13.22 -1.25 -0.81
C ARG A 32 11.80 -1.78 -1.04
N ALA A 33 11.10 -2.19 0.02
CA ALA A 33 9.73 -2.68 -0.09
C ALA A 33 8.77 -1.60 -0.61
N GLN A 34 8.92 -0.36 -0.15
CA GLN A 34 8.14 0.78 -0.64
C GLN A 34 8.36 1.04 -2.12
N GLY A 35 9.62 0.93 -2.59
CA GLY A 35 9.96 1.08 -4.00
C GLY A 35 9.29 0.03 -4.91
N ILE A 36 9.13 -1.20 -4.43
CA ILE A 36 8.40 -2.24 -5.16
C ILE A 36 6.92 -1.87 -5.26
N CYS A 37 6.30 -1.47 -4.14
CA CYS A 37 4.90 -1.06 -4.13
C CYS A 37 4.64 0.17 -5.02
N ALA A 38 5.55 1.15 -5.04
CA ALA A 38 5.39 2.39 -5.78
C ALA A 38 5.23 2.19 -7.30
N ARG A 39 5.72 1.07 -7.83
CA ARG A 39 5.62 0.70 -9.26
C ARG A 39 4.45 -0.22 -9.57
N CYS A 40 3.63 -0.55 -8.56
CA CYS A 40 2.59 -1.55 -8.68
C CYS A 40 1.39 -1.02 -9.47
N PRO A 41 0.93 -1.72 -10.54
CA PRO A 41 -0.24 -1.29 -11.29
C PRO A 41 -1.53 -1.37 -10.45
N VAL A 42 -1.57 -2.15 -9.37
CA VAL A 42 -2.73 -2.22 -8.48
C VAL A 42 -2.55 -1.38 -7.21
N LEU A 43 -1.64 -0.40 -7.20
CA LEU A 43 -1.31 0.40 -6.01
C LEU A 43 -2.53 1.10 -5.41
N ALA A 44 -3.40 1.68 -6.24
CA ALA A 44 -4.63 2.35 -5.77
C ALA A 44 -5.60 1.37 -5.09
N GLU A 45 -5.88 0.24 -5.75
CA GLU A 45 -6.75 -0.83 -5.24
C GLU A 45 -6.20 -1.43 -3.95
N CYS A 46 -4.88 -1.67 -3.89
CA CYS A 46 -4.18 -2.18 -2.73
C CYS A 46 -4.28 -1.20 -1.54
N ALA A 47 -4.12 0.11 -1.79
CA ALA A 47 -4.27 1.12 -0.75
C ALA A 47 -5.71 1.20 -0.23
N ALA A 48 -6.71 1.13 -1.12
CA ALA A 48 -8.13 1.11 -0.75
C ALA A 48 -8.50 -0.11 0.10
N TRP A 49 -7.98 -1.28 -0.28
CA TRP A 49 -8.18 -2.54 0.43
C TRP A 49 -7.49 -2.56 1.80
N ALA A 50 -6.25 -2.07 1.88
CA ALA A 50 -5.45 -2.08 3.10
C ALA A 50 -5.94 -1.08 4.16
N ALA A 51 -6.47 0.07 3.75
CA ALA A 51 -6.89 1.13 4.67
C ALA A 51 -7.84 0.67 5.79
N PRO A 52 -8.97 -0.03 5.52
CA PRO A 52 -9.86 -0.51 6.59
C PRO A 52 -9.22 -1.60 7.46
N LEU A 53 -8.30 -2.41 6.92
CA LEU A 53 -7.58 -3.43 7.69
C LEU A 53 -6.59 -2.79 8.67
N VAL A 54 -5.86 -1.75 8.23
CA VAL A 54 -4.99 -0.97 9.11
C VAL A 54 -5.79 -0.23 10.18
N ALA A 55 -6.91 0.40 9.83
CA ALA A 55 -7.77 1.08 10.81
C ALA A 55 -8.25 0.13 11.94
N ARG A 56 -8.54 -1.13 11.60
CA ARG A 56 -8.94 -2.16 12.58
C ARG A 56 -7.77 -2.86 13.28
N LYS A 57 -6.52 -2.56 12.93
CA LYS A 57 -5.31 -3.26 13.36
C LYS A 57 -5.25 -4.74 12.93
N ASP A 58 -5.89 -5.09 11.81
CA ASP A 58 -5.79 -6.42 11.18
C ASP A 58 -4.47 -6.56 10.39
N LEU A 59 -3.83 -5.44 10.05
CA LEU A 59 -2.50 -5.37 9.43
C LEU A 59 -1.56 -4.54 10.31
N GLU A 60 -0.34 -5.03 10.51
CA GLU A 60 0.68 -4.39 11.34
C GLU A 60 2.10 -4.77 10.88
N ASP A 61 3.08 -3.93 11.23
CA ASP A 61 4.53 -4.18 11.07
C ASP A 61 4.95 -4.67 9.67
N CYS A 62 4.32 -4.09 8.64
CA CYS A 62 4.54 -4.49 7.26
C CYS A 62 4.54 -3.28 6.31
N VAL A 63 5.05 -3.46 5.11
CA VAL A 63 4.95 -2.48 4.03
C VAL A 63 3.87 -2.92 3.07
N ILE A 64 2.83 -2.08 2.94
CA ILE A 64 1.73 -2.30 2.00
C ILE A 64 1.37 -1.01 1.31
N ALA A 65 1.11 -1.10 -0.01
CA ALA A 65 0.80 0.05 -0.84
C ALA A 65 1.77 1.24 -0.66
N ALA A 66 3.06 0.93 -0.53
CA ALA A 66 4.17 1.87 -0.29
C ALA A 66 4.15 2.58 1.08
N VAL A 67 3.32 2.13 2.02
CA VAL A 67 3.22 2.65 3.38
C VAL A 67 3.74 1.61 4.35
N HIS A 68 4.58 2.03 5.29
CA HIS A 68 4.97 1.20 6.43
C HIS A 68 3.91 1.31 7.51
N VAL A 69 3.27 0.18 7.81
CA VAL A 69 2.23 0.07 8.83
C VAL A 69 2.89 -0.03 10.21
N PRO A 70 2.43 0.74 11.20
CA PRO A 70 3.02 0.70 12.53
C PRO A 70 2.90 -0.70 13.18
N PRO A 71 3.80 -1.03 14.12
CA PRO A 71 3.67 -2.26 14.90
C PRO A 71 2.53 -2.16 15.91
N ARG A 72 1.97 -3.30 16.32
CA ARG A 72 0.79 -3.43 17.21
C ARG A 72 0.79 -2.53 18.44
N ARG A 73 1.97 -2.37 19.03
CA ARG A 73 2.23 -1.58 20.25
C ARG A 73 1.96 -0.08 20.11
N LYS A 74 1.75 0.42 18.89
CA LYS A 74 1.40 1.83 18.66
C LYS A 74 -0.09 2.10 18.93
N SER A 75 -0.41 3.36 19.20
CA SER A 75 -1.76 3.80 19.55
C SER A 75 -2.73 3.63 18.38
N PHE A 76 -4.04 3.62 18.69
CA PHE A 76 -5.08 3.58 17.65
C PHE A 76 -4.99 4.79 16.70
N ASP A 77 -4.69 5.97 17.23
CA ASP A 77 -4.50 7.21 16.44
C ASP A 77 -3.40 7.07 15.38
N GLU A 78 -2.29 6.40 15.69
CA GLU A 78 -1.23 6.14 14.70
C GLU A 78 -1.73 5.24 13.56
N PHE A 79 -2.51 4.21 13.87
CA PHE A 79 -3.12 3.35 12.86
C PHE A 79 -4.15 4.10 12.01
N GLU A 80 -4.97 4.97 12.61
CA GLU A 80 -5.91 5.82 11.84
C GLU A 80 -5.19 6.82 10.93
N LYS A 81 -4.09 7.42 11.38
CA LYS A 81 -3.23 8.26 10.53
C LYS A 81 -2.66 7.46 9.36
N THR A 82 -2.16 6.25 9.61
CA THR A 82 -1.66 5.37 8.54
C THR A 82 -2.79 4.99 7.56
N ALA A 83 -3.99 4.65 8.06
CA ALA A 83 -5.14 4.37 7.23
C ALA A 83 -5.56 5.58 6.40
N ALA A 84 -5.50 6.80 6.95
CA ALA A 84 -5.77 8.03 6.22
C ALA A 84 -4.76 8.27 5.09
N VAL A 85 -3.48 7.96 5.30
CA VAL A 85 -2.44 8.00 4.23
C VAL A 85 -2.79 7.03 3.11
N LEU A 86 -3.17 5.79 3.43
CA LEU A 86 -3.60 4.78 2.44
C LEU A 86 -4.83 5.26 1.64
N ARG A 87 -5.86 5.78 2.31
CA ARG A 87 -7.03 6.39 1.64
C ARG A 87 -6.59 7.53 0.70
N GLY A 88 -5.62 8.34 1.12
CA GLY A 88 -5.04 9.42 0.31
C GLY A 88 -4.30 8.94 -0.94
N ILE A 89 -3.57 7.82 -0.85
CA ILE A 89 -2.89 7.18 -2.00
C ILE A 89 -3.92 6.67 -3.00
N SER A 90 -4.92 5.91 -2.53
CA SER A 90 -6.01 5.40 -3.37
C SER A 90 -6.69 6.52 -4.16
N ARG A 91 -7.05 7.61 -3.49
CA ARG A 91 -7.73 8.75 -4.13
C ARG A 91 -6.85 9.45 -5.17
N ARG A 92 -5.59 9.74 -4.84
CA ARG A 92 -4.66 10.42 -5.77
C ARG A 92 -4.44 9.63 -7.04
N ILE A 93 -4.08 8.35 -6.92
CA ILE A 93 -3.76 7.53 -8.10
C ILE A 93 -5.00 7.28 -8.96
N SER A 94 -6.17 7.07 -8.34
CA SER A 94 -7.42 6.92 -9.08
C SER A 94 -7.77 8.17 -9.85
N ALA A 95 -7.57 9.36 -9.26
CA ALA A 95 -7.78 10.63 -9.96
C ALA A 95 -6.83 10.80 -11.16
N THR A 96 -5.55 10.44 -11.02
CA THR A 96 -4.57 10.54 -12.12
C THR A 96 -4.94 9.64 -13.30
N ARG A 97 -5.47 8.42 -13.06
CA ARG A 97 -5.93 7.54 -14.15
C ARG A 97 -7.10 8.12 -14.94
N THR A 98 -8.02 8.82 -14.27
CA THR A 98 -9.17 9.44 -14.94
C THR A 98 -8.75 10.58 -15.87
N HIS A 99 -7.65 11.28 -15.56
CA HIS A 99 -7.11 12.36 -16.41
C HIS A 99 -6.30 11.86 -17.61
N ASP A 100 -5.72 10.66 -17.55
CA ASP A 100 -4.96 10.08 -18.67
C ASP A 100 -5.91 9.55 -19.77
N PHE A 101 -7.09 9.06 -19.38
CA PHE A 101 -8.07 8.50 -20.31
C PHE A 101 -8.73 9.54 -21.23
N THR A 102 -8.82 10.82 -20.81
CA THR A 102 -9.42 11.89 -21.63
C THR A 102 -8.45 12.51 -22.65
N LYS A 103 -7.17 12.13 -22.66
CA LYS A 103 -6.16 12.64 -23.61
C LYS A 103 -5.83 11.69 -24.77
N GLY A 104 -6.43 10.50 -24.83
CA GLY A 104 -6.18 9.49 -25.87
C GLY A 104 -7.18 9.43 -27.03
N ALA A 105 -8.10 10.39 -27.13
CA ALA A 105 -9.07 10.51 -28.23
C ALA A 105 -8.82 11.80 -29.02
N ALA A 106 -7.77 11.80 -29.83
CA ALA A 106 -7.52 12.81 -30.87
C ALA A 106 -6.98 12.11 -32.12
#